data_AF-A0A821LIC3-F1
#
_entry.id   AF-A0A821LIC3-F1
#
_cell.length_a   1.000
_cell.length_b   1.000
_cell.length_c   1.000
_cell.angle_alpha   90.00
_cell.angle_beta   90.00
_cell.angle_gamma   90.00
#
_symmetry.space_group_name_H-M   'P 1'
#
loop_
_entity.id
_entity.type
_entity.pdbx_description
1 polymer ?
#
loop_
_entity_poly.entity_id
_entity_poly.type
_entity_poly.pdbx_seq_one_letter_code
_entity_poly.pdbx_strand_id
1 'polypeptide(L)'
;MELMEKRINYEEALVNINKCLLLKPFHIPFYEIRSEIYLNLCDFQSSIISLQKSILYTQVTTANNAASNSRLSKNEQQAISKPVTPAHREDRLTNDKIAFLRYISGVTLFDQKLYLDALGIVANGSNIFITLPFQIYSILCLTALNKIDEASTLITQMIEQYPQNADLLIIRARLFYKDKTK
;
A
#
# COMPACT_ATOMS: atom_id res chain seq x y z
N MET A 1 19.74 -16.76 22.31
CA MET A 1 18.69 -16.75 23.35
C MET A 1 17.67 -15.67 23.04
N GLU A 2 18.12 -14.41 22.89
CA GLU A 2 17.28 -13.23 22.57
C GLU A 2 16.42 -13.36 21.29
N LEU A 3 16.95 -13.93 20.20
CA LEU A 3 16.17 -14.18 18.96
C LEU A 3 15.03 -15.19 19.14
N MET A 4 15.23 -16.24 19.94
CA MET A 4 14.19 -17.24 20.21
C MET A 4 13.13 -16.67 21.15
N GLU A 5 13.53 -15.91 22.16
CA GLU A 5 12.63 -15.20 23.07
C GLU A 5 11.76 -14.19 22.32
N LYS A 6 12.36 -13.42 21.41
CA LYS A 6 11.65 -12.48 20.54
C LYS A 6 10.62 -13.18 19.66
N ARG A 7 10.95 -14.35 19.10
CA ARG A 7 10.01 -15.19 18.32
C ARG A 7 8.84 -15.68 19.19
N ILE A 8 9.12 -16.19 20.39
CA ILE A 8 8.09 -16.67 21.33
C ILE A 8 7.12 -15.54 21.68
N ASN A 9 7.64 -14.33 21.93
CA ASN A 9 6.81 -13.15 22.21
C ASN A 9 5.88 -12.79 21.05
N TYR A 10 6.33 -12.96 19.79
CA TYR A 10 5.48 -12.74 18.62
C TYR A 10 4.40 -13.82 18.46
N GLU A 11 4.71 -15.08 18.73
CA GLU A 11 3.73 -16.17 18.69
C GLU A 11 2.64 -15.97 19.77
N GLU A 12 3.01 -15.54 20.97
CA GLU A 12 2.04 -15.17 22.01
C GLU A 12 1.20 -13.94 21.62
N ALA A 13 1.83 -12.92 21.03
CA ALA A 13 1.13 -11.75 20.50
C ALA A 13 0.11 -12.15 19.41
N LEU A 14 0.42 -13.13 18.55
CA LEU A 14 -0.51 -13.68 17.57
C LEU A 14 -1.72 -14.34 18.22
N VAL A 15 -1.54 -15.10 19.30
CA VAL A 15 -2.65 -15.72 20.04
C VAL A 15 -3.59 -14.64 20.57
N ASN A 16 -3.03 -13.58 21.17
CA ASN A 16 -3.81 -12.49 21.74
C ASN A 16 -4.53 -11.66 20.66
N ILE A 17 -3.86 -11.31 19.56
CA ILE A 17 -4.49 -10.54 18.49
C ILE A 17 -5.61 -11.33 17.78
N ASN A 18 -5.45 -12.64 17.64
CA ASN A 18 -6.50 -13.49 17.08
C ASN A 18 -7.74 -13.57 18.00
N LYS A 19 -7.56 -13.61 19.33
CA LYS A 19 -8.67 -13.46 20.28
C LYS A 19 -9.36 -12.11 20.13
N CYS A 20 -8.60 -11.02 19.99
CA CYS A 20 -9.16 -9.69 19.75
C CYS A 20 -9.99 -9.64 18.45
N LEU A 21 -9.53 -10.29 17.39
CA LEU A 21 -10.25 -10.40 16.11
C LEU A 21 -11.54 -11.21 16.21
N LEU A 22 -11.58 -12.25 17.06
CA LEU A 22 -12.82 -12.97 17.35
C LEU A 22 -13.85 -12.08 18.05
N LEU A 23 -13.40 -11.20 18.95
CA LEU A 23 -14.28 -10.30 19.69
C LEU A 23 -14.74 -9.10 18.86
N LYS A 24 -13.87 -8.52 18.03
CA LYS A 24 -14.17 -7.35 17.19
C LYS A 24 -13.56 -7.52 15.78
N PRO A 25 -14.24 -8.25 14.88
CA PRO A 25 -13.68 -8.62 13.58
C PRO A 25 -13.51 -7.45 12.60
N PHE A 26 -14.21 -6.32 12.81
CA PHE A 26 -14.14 -5.13 11.95
C PHE A 26 -13.20 -4.04 12.49
N HIS A 27 -12.46 -4.31 13.57
CA HIS A 27 -11.55 -3.33 14.14
C HIS A 27 -10.23 -3.30 13.35
N ILE A 28 -10.10 -2.31 12.45
CA ILE A 28 -9.00 -2.16 11.50
C ILE A 28 -7.60 -2.27 12.14
N PRO A 29 -7.29 -1.59 13.27
CA PRO A 29 -5.95 -1.65 13.87
C PRO A 29 -5.47 -3.07 14.22
N PHE A 30 -6.38 -4.02 14.46
CA PHE A 30 -5.98 -5.40 14.77
C PHE A 30 -5.32 -6.10 13.57
N TYR A 31 -5.75 -5.79 12.35
CA TYR A 31 -5.13 -6.35 11.15
C TYR A 31 -3.76 -5.74 10.86
N GLU A 32 -3.55 -4.48 11.23
CA GLU A 32 -2.26 -3.80 11.10
C GLU A 32 -1.24 -4.39 12.07
N ILE A 33 -1.59 -4.48 13.35
CA ILE A 33 -0.74 -5.10 14.38
C ILE A 33 -0.43 -6.55 13.99
N ARG A 34 -1.44 -7.30 13.54
CA ARG A 34 -1.24 -8.69 13.11
C ARG A 34 -0.29 -8.79 11.91
N SER A 35 -0.36 -7.86 10.95
CA SER A 35 0.57 -7.82 9.83
C SER A 35 2.01 -7.55 10.27
N GLU A 36 2.22 -6.63 11.22
CA GLU A 36 3.54 -6.33 11.77
C GLU A 36 4.14 -7.53 12.51
N ILE A 37 3.32 -8.24 13.29
CA ILE A 37 3.75 -9.47 13.95
C ILE A 37 4.19 -10.52 12.92
N TYR A 38 3.41 -10.71 11.86
CA TYR A 38 3.76 -11.63 10.78
C TYR A 38 5.03 -11.22 10.00
N LEU A 39 5.25 -9.92 9.76
CA LEU A 39 6.51 -9.43 9.17
C LEU A 39 7.71 -9.78 10.05
N ASN A 40 7.60 -9.59 11.37
CA ASN A 40 8.67 -9.93 12.30
C ASN A 40 8.94 -11.45 12.41
N LEU A 41 7.93 -12.27 12.12
CA LEU A 41 8.05 -13.73 12.03
C LEU A 41 8.52 -14.22 10.65
N CYS A 42 8.69 -13.30 9.68
CA CYS A 42 8.93 -13.61 8.26
C CYS A 42 7.82 -14.45 7.60
N ASP A 43 6.61 -14.45 8.15
CA ASP A 43 5.41 -15.00 7.50
C ASP A 43 4.78 -13.93 6.61
N PHE A 44 5.43 -13.69 5.48
CA PHE A 44 5.07 -12.59 4.59
C PHE A 44 3.69 -12.77 3.97
N GLN A 45 3.26 -14.00 3.69
CA GLN A 45 1.96 -14.28 3.11
C GLN A 45 0.83 -13.92 4.08
N SER A 46 0.92 -14.34 5.35
CA SER A 46 -0.06 -13.98 6.38
C SER A 46 -0.05 -12.47 6.68
N SER A 47 1.12 -11.83 6.58
CA SER A 47 1.22 -10.38 6.67
C SER A 47 0.43 -9.68 5.56
N ILE A 48 0.67 -10.04 4.29
CA ILE A 48 -0.03 -9.46 3.14
C ILE A 48 -1.55 -9.64 3.25
N ILE A 49 -2.01 -10.83 3.63
CA ILE A 49 -3.44 -11.09 3.84
C ILE A 49 -4.02 -10.17 4.92
N SER A 50 -3.26 -9.90 5.99
CA SER A 50 -3.70 -9.01 7.06
C SER A 50 -3.72 -7.54 6.59
N LEU A 51 -2.72 -7.10 5.83
CA LEU A 51 -2.69 -5.76 5.21
C LEU A 51 -3.86 -5.56 4.25
N GLN A 52 -4.16 -6.55 3.40
CA GLN A 52 -5.28 -6.51 2.46
C GLN A 52 -6.62 -6.36 3.19
N LYS A 53 -6.82 -7.09 4.29
CA LYS A 53 -8.01 -6.95 5.13
C LYS A 53 -8.10 -5.55 5.75
N SER A 54 -6.99 -5.00 6.25
CA SER A 54 -6.97 -3.62 6.77
C SER A 54 -7.40 -2.61 5.71
N ILE A 55 -6.84 -2.71 4.50
CA ILE A 55 -7.17 -1.83 3.36
C ILE A 55 -8.66 -1.95 3.00
N LEU A 56 -9.17 -3.17 2.86
CA LEU A 56 -10.56 -3.43 2.52
C LEU A 56 -11.51 -2.80 3.55
N TYR A 57 -11.28 -3.04 4.84
CA TYR A 57 -12.15 -2.50 5.89
C TYR A 57 -12.05 -0.98 5.98
N THR A 58 -10.87 -0.41 5.77
CA THR A 58 -10.70 1.05 5.71
C THR A 58 -11.55 1.67 4.59
N GLN A 59 -11.52 1.09 3.38
CA GLN A 59 -12.31 1.57 2.24
C GLN A 59 -13.83 1.43 2.46
N VAL A 60 -14.26 0.33 3.09
CA VAL A 60 -15.68 0.12 3.40
C VAL A 60 -16.17 1.11 4.44
N THR A 61 -15.38 1.36 5.49
CA THR A 61 -15.74 2.33 6.53
C THR A 61 -15.85 3.74 5.97
N THR A 62 -14.92 4.18 5.11
CA THR A 62 -15.02 5.52 4.49
C THR A 62 -16.22 5.63 3.55
N ALA A 63 -16.49 4.61 2.72
CA ALA A 63 -17.64 4.60 1.84
C ALA A 63 -18.97 4.70 2.61
N ASN A 64 -19.09 3.97 3.73
CA ASN A 64 -20.26 4.02 4.60
C ASN A 64 -20.44 5.38 5.27
N ASN A 65 -19.35 5.99 5.74
CA ASN A 65 -19.40 7.31 6.37
C ASN A 65 -19.81 8.40 5.36
N ALA A 66 -19.28 8.34 4.14
CA ALA A 66 -19.67 9.25 3.04
C ALA A 66 -21.16 9.07 2.64
N ALA A 67 -21.64 7.83 2.58
CA ALA A 67 -23.04 7.52 2.28
C ALA A 67 -24.00 8.00 3.40
N SER A 68 -23.61 7.90 4.67
CA SER A 68 -24.37 8.46 5.80
C SER A 68 -24.41 9.99 5.77
N ASN A 69 -23.28 10.64 5.47
CA ASN A 69 -23.18 12.11 5.43
C ASN A 69 -23.98 12.73 4.26
N SER A 70 -24.02 12.07 3.09
CA SER A 70 -24.83 12.53 1.94
C SER A 70 -26.35 12.41 2.14
N ARG A 71 -26.80 11.53 3.05
CA ARG A 71 -28.21 11.44 3.45
C ARG A 71 -28.60 12.55 4.42
N LEU A 72 -27.67 13.01 5.26
CA LEU A 72 -27.86 14.12 6.20
C LEU A 72 -27.84 15.50 5.49
N SER A 73 -27.03 15.66 4.43
CA SER A 73 -26.87 16.94 3.73
C SER A 73 -28.06 17.39 2.87
N LYS A 74 -29.06 16.52 2.63
CA LYS A 74 -30.30 16.93 1.93
C LYS A 74 -31.25 17.76 2.81
N ASN A 75 -31.04 17.79 4.13
CA ASN A 75 -31.91 18.49 5.08
C ASN A 75 -31.39 19.89 5.49
N GLU A 76 -30.17 20.28 5.12
CA GLU A 76 -29.54 21.52 5.60
C GLU A 76 -28.98 22.42 4.49
N GLN A 77 -29.56 22.38 3.28
CA GLN A 77 -29.23 23.36 2.24
C GLN A 77 -29.99 24.68 2.45
N GLN A 78 -29.70 25.39 3.54
CA GLN A 78 -29.88 26.84 3.61
C GLN A 78 -29.02 27.47 4.73
N ALA A 79 -27.74 27.74 4.46
CA ALA A 79 -27.04 28.98 4.82
C ALA A 79 -25.51 28.89 4.64
N ILE A 80 -25.01 29.70 3.70
CA ILE A 80 -23.86 30.63 3.82
C ILE A 80 -22.44 30.08 4.10
N SER A 81 -21.57 30.37 3.11
CA SER A 81 -20.10 30.53 3.09
C SER A 81 -19.16 29.43 3.62
N LYS A 82 -18.20 29.09 2.75
CA LYS A 82 -17.13 28.09 2.93
C LYS A 82 -16.38 28.22 4.26
N PRO A 83 -16.11 27.07 4.90
CA PRO A 83 -14.78 26.71 5.34
C PRO A 83 -14.30 25.44 4.62
N VAL A 84 -12.99 25.26 4.50
CA VAL A 84 -12.39 23.98 4.10
C VAL A 84 -12.89 22.91 5.07
N THR A 85 -13.74 22.02 4.57
CA THR A 85 -14.48 21.05 5.37
C THR A 85 -13.54 20.00 6.01
N PRO A 86 -13.81 19.54 7.24
CA PRO A 86 -13.08 18.45 7.89
C PRO A 86 -13.06 17.15 7.07
N ALA A 87 -14.12 16.90 6.29
CA ALA A 87 -14.28 15.72 5.44
C ALA A 87 -13.13 15.53 4.43
N HIS A 88 -12.62 16.61 3.83
CA HIS A 88 -11.51 16.53 2.87
C HIS A 88 -10.15 16.24 3.52
N ARG A 89 -10.00 16.46 4.83
CA ARG A 89 -8.77 16.10 5.56
C ARG A 89 -8.79 14.64 5.99
N GLU A 90 -9.94 14.12 6.42
CA GLU A 90 -10.11 12.71 6.79
C GLU A 90 -9.94 11.78 5.58
N ASP A 91 -10.46 12.16 4.41
CA ASP A 91 -10.27 11.41 3.16
C ASP A 91 -8.79 11.38 2.73
N ARG A 92 -8.05 12.48 2.91
CA ARG A 92 -6.61 12.51 2.59
C ARG A 92 -5.80 11.61 3.51
N LEU A 93 -5.98 11.73 4.83
CA LEU A 93 -5.26 10.92 5.80
C LEU A 93 -5.52 9.42 5.59
N THR A 94 -6.76 9.07 5.21
CA THR A 94 -7.14 7.69 4.90
C THR A 94 -6.48 7.21 3.62
N ASN A 95 -6.45 8.03 2.58
CA ASN A 95 -5.76 7.70 1.33
C ASN A 95 -4.25 7.55 1.52
N ASP A 96 -3.62 8.41 2.32
CA ASP A 96 -2.19 8.32 2.66
C ASP A 96 -1.90 7.01 3.42
N LYS A 97 -2.78 6.63 4.36
CA LYS A 97 -2.68 5.37 5.08
C LYS A 97 -2.80 4.16 4.14
N ILE A 98 -3.79 4.15 3.25
CA ILE A 98 -3.94 3.05 2.28
C ILE A 98 -2.73 2.99 1.34
N ALA A 99 -2.21 4.14 0.90
CA ALA A 99 -1.00 4.20 0.08
C ALA A 99 0.20 3.57 0.80
N PHE A 100 0.38 3.88 2.09
CA PHE A 100 1.43 3.28 2.92
C PHE A 100 1.26 1.76 3.07
N LEU A 101 0.07 1.26 3.39
CA LEU A 101 -0.17 -0.19 3.55
C LEU A 101 0.04 -0.96 2.23
N ARG A 102 -0.33 -0.35 1.10
CA ARG A 102 -0.04 -0.88 -0.24
C ARG A 102 1.45 -0.88 -0.54
N TYR A 103 2.15 0.19 -0.15
CA TYR A 103 3.60 0.26 -0.27
C TYR A 103 4.28 -0.92 0.44
N ILE A 104 3.97 -1.15 1.72
CA ILE A 104 4.53 -2.27 2.49
C ILE A 104 4.19 -3.61 1.84
N SER A 105 2.95 -3.80 1.37
CA SER A 105 2.55 -5.05 0.68
C SER A 105 3.34 -5.27 -0.61
N GLY A 106 3.52 -4.24 -1.42
CA GLY A 106 4.27 -4.30 -2.68
C GLY A 106 5.74 -4.61 -2.49
N VAL A 107 6.40 -3.96 -1.51
CA VAL A 107 7.79 -4.26 -1.14
C VAL A 107 7.93 -5.71 -0.69
N THR A 108 7.01 -6.17 0.17
CA THR A 108 7.01 -7.54 0.70
C THR A 108 6.86 -8.60 -0.42
N LEU A 109 6.03 -8.32 -1.43
CA LEU A 109 5.87 -9.18 -2.61
C LEU A 109 7.09 -9.16 -3.52
N PHE A 110 7.70 -7.98 -3.71
CA PHE A 110 8.92 -7.83 -4.49
C PHE A 110 10.07 -8.64 -3.90
N ASP A 111 10.26 -8.59 -2.59
CA ASP A 111 11.31 -9.33 -1.87
C ASP A 111 11.11 -10.86 -2.01
N GLN A 112 9.86 -11.31 -2.12
CA GLN A 112 9.50 -12.70 -2.42
C GLN A 112 9.62 -13.07 -3.91
N LYS A 113 10.02 -12.14 -4.78
CA LYS A 113 10.07 -12.28 -6.24
C LYS A 113 8.70 -12.53 -6.89
N LEU A 114 7.62 -12.21 -6.20
CA LEU A 114 6.24 -12.27 -6.71
C LEU A 114 5.92 -10.99 -7.49
N TYR A 115 6.62 -10.79 -8.62
CA TYR A 115 6.59 -9.52 -9.36
C TYR A 115 5.22 -9.20 -9.98
N LEU A 116 4.47 -10.21 -10.41
CA LEU A 116 3.12 -10.02 -10.95
C LEU A 116 2.15 -9.54 -9.87
N ASP A 117 2.22 -10.13 -8.67
CA ASP A 117 1.37 -9.74 -7.55
C ASP A 117 1.74 -8.32 -7.08
N ALA A 118 3.04 -7.98 -7.03
CA ALA A 118 3.51 -6.65 -6.70
C ALA A 118 2.95 -5.59 -7.68
N LEU A 119 2.96 -5.87 -8.99
CA LEU A 119 2.33 -5.03 -10.01
C LEU A 119 0.81 -4.94 -9.83
N GLY A 120 0.16 -6.04 -9.42
CA GLY A 120 -1.27 -6.08 -9.13
C GLY A 120 -1.68 -5.10 -8.03
N ILE A 121 -0.85 -4.89 -7.00
CA ILE A 121 -1.12 -3.89 -5.95
C ILE A 121 -1.20 -2.48 -6.54
N VAL A 122 -0.37 -2.18 -7.54
CA VAL A 122 -0.35 -0.87 -8.25
C VAL A 122 -1.61 -0.70 -9.09
N ALA A 123 -1.98 -1.71 -9.88
CA ALA A 123 -3.16 -1.68 -10.74
C ALA A 123 -4.47 -1.49 -9.95
N ASN A 124 -4.58 -2.13 -8.78
CA ASN A 124 -5.72 -2.00 -7.87
C ASN A 124 -5.75 -0.65 -7.12
N GLY A 125 -4.74 0.20 -7.35
CA GLY A 125 -4.56 1.47 -6.67
C GLY A 125 -4.94 2.72 -7.44
N SER A 126 -5.52 2.58 -8.63
CA SER A 126 -5.78 3.65 -9.63
C SER A 126 -6.47 4.93 -9.13
N ASN A 127 -7.11 4.93 -7.95
CA ASN A 127 -7.76 6.10 -7.35
C ASN A 127 -6.95 6.77 -6.22
N ILE A 128 -5.80 6.22 -5.83
CA ILE A 128 -4.96 6.74 -4.73
C ILE A 128 -3.63 7.19 -5.32
N PHE A 129 -3.11 8.34 -4.85
CA PHE A 129 -1.84 8.88 -5.29
C PHE A 129 -0.73 7.83 -5.19
N ILE A 130 -0.23 7.39 -6.34
CA ILE A 130 0.88 6.44 -6.43
C ILE A 130 2.16 7.23 -6.16
N THR A 131 2.83 6.94 -5.06
CA THR A 131 4.06 7.63 -4.68
C THR A 131 5.23 7.21 -5.58
N LEU A 132 6.20 8.12 -5.75
CA LEU A 132 7.41 7.87 -6.55
C LEU A 132 8.11 6.53 -6.22
N PRO A 133 8.30 6.12 -4.94
CA PRO A 133 8.85 4.81 -4.61
C PRO A 133 8.08 3.65 -5.23
N PHE A 134 6.75 3.73 -5.28
CA PHE A 134 5.92 2.66 -5.82
C PHE A 134 6.07 2.53 -7.34
N GLN A 135 6.18 3.65 -8.05
CA GLN A 135 6.46 3.64 -9.49
C GLN A 135 7.86 3.07 -9.80
N ILE A 136 8.87 3.38 -8.97
CA ILE A 136 10.20 2.77 -9.07
C ILE A 136 10.10 1.24 -8.93
N TYR A 137 9.36 0.73 -7.95
CA TYR A 137 9.15 -0.71 -7.79
C TYR A 137 8.45 -1.34 -8.99
N SER A 138 7.47 -0.67 -9.60
CA SER A 138 6.84 -1.15 -10.83
C SER A 138 7.86 -1.34 -11.96
N ILE A 139 8.78 -0.39 -12.15
CA ILE A 139 9.85 -0.51 -13.14
C ILE A 139 10.74 -1.71 -12.83
N LEU A 140 11.13 -1.88 -11.57
CA LEU A 140 11.96 -3.02 -11.15
C LEU A 140 11.24 -4.36 -11.39
N CYS A 141 9.95 -4.45 -11.09
CA CYS A 141 9.11 -5.63 -11.37
C CYS A 141 9.04 -5.93 -12.87
N LEU A 142 8.73 -4.93 -13.70
CA LEU A 142 8.67 -5.07 -15.16
C LEU A 142 10.02 -5.53 -15.73
N THR A 143 11.10 -4.96 -15.22
CA THR A 143 12.47 -5.33 -15.59
C THR A 143 12.80 -6.76 -15.19
N ALA A 144 12.35 -7.22 -14.02
CA ALA A 144 12.52 -8.60 -13.56
C ALA A 144 11.70 -9.59 -14.40
N LEU A 145 10.51 -9.19 -14.86
CA LEU A 145 9.64 -9.94 -15.76
C LEU A 145 10.04 -9.87 -17.24
N ASN A 146 11.18 -9.25 -17.55
CA ASN A 146 11.71 -9.10 -18.91
C ASN A 146 10.84 -8.24 -19.87
N LYS A 147 9.90 -7.47 -19.32
CA LYS A 147 9.02 -6.52 -20.02
C LYS A 147 9.72 -5.16 -20.18
N ILE A 148 10.79 -5.15 -20.96
CA ILE A 148 11.71 -4.01 -21.06
C ILE A 148 11.06 -2.79 -21.71
N ASP A 149 10.15 -2.98 -22.68
CA ASP A 149 9.46 -1.88 -23.36
C ASP A 149 8.51 -1.11 -22.42
N GLU A 150 7.74 -1.85 -21.61
CA GLU A 150 6.86 -1.28 -20.59
C GLU A 150 7.68 -0.51 -19.54
N ALA A 151 8.78 -1.10 -19.07
CA ALA A 151 9.70 -0.48 -18.12
C ALA A 151 10.33 0.81 -18.69
N SER A 152 10.70 0.80 -19.98
CA SER A 152 11.33 1.93 -20.68
C SER A 152 10.36 3.09 -20.87
N THR A 153 9.11 2.78 -21.17
CA THR A 153 8.04 3.79 -21.27
C THR A 153 7.81 4.46 -19.92
N LEU A 154 7.67 3.66 -18.86
CA LEU A 154 7.42 4.17 -17.52
C LEU A 154 8.58 5.01 -16.98
N ILE A 155 9.84 4.56 -17.12
CA ILE A 155 10.99 5.34 -16.64
C ILE A 155 11.15 6.67 -17.40
N THR A 156 10.79 6.72 -18.69
CA THR A 156 10.83 7.96 -19.48
C THR A 156 9.82 8.97 -18.95
N GLN A 157 8.57 8.54 -18.72
CA GLN A 157 7.54 9.37 -18.10
C GLN A 157 7.95 9.90 -16.72
N MET A 158 8.59 9.05 -15.91
CA MET A 158 9.04 9.45 -14.58
C MET A 158 10.19 10.47 -14.61
N ILE A 159 11.12 10.35 -15.56
CA ILE A 159 12.20 11.33 -15.71
C ILE A 159 11.66 12.68 -16.16
N GLU A 160 10.64 12.71 -17.02
CA GLU A 160 9.96 13.96 -17.40
C GLU A 160 9.27 14.62 -16.19
N GLN A 161 8.66 13.82 -15.30
CA GLN A 161 8.02 14.32 -14.08
C GLN A 161 9.02 14.75 -13.00
N TYR A 162 10.16 14.04 -12.88
CA TYR A 162 11.17 14.23 -11.84
C TYR A 162 12.59 14.31 -12.42
N PRO A 163 12.90 15.35 -13.22
CA PRO A 163 14.14 15.41 -14.00
C PRO A 163 15.41 15.51 -13.16
N GLN A 164 15.31 15.97 -11.93
CA GLN A 164 16.44 16.09 -10.99
C GLN A 164 16.66 14.84 -10.14
N ASN A 165 15.87 13.79 -10.33
CA ASN A 165 16.01 12.56 -9.55
C ASN A 165 17.09 11.65 -10.15
N ALA A 166 18.26 11.60 -9.51
CA ALA A 166 19.39 10.80 -9.95
C ALA A 166 19.11 9.29 -9.95
N ASP A 167 18.26 8.80 -9.03
CA ASP A 167 17.92 7.37 -8.95
C ASP A 167 17.21 6.89 -10.22
N LEU A 168 16.35 7.74 -10.81
CA LEU A 168 15.68 7.44 -12.07
C LEU A 168 16.66 7.32 -13.24
N LEU A 169 17.68 8.17 -13.28
CA LEU A 169 18.73 8.10 -14.30
C LEU A 169 19.58 6.82 -14.14
N ILE A 170 19.89 6.43 -12.90
CA ILE A 170 20.59 5.17 -12.61
C ILE A 170 19.75 3.97 -13.06
N ILE A 171 18.44 3.96 -12.75
CA ILE A 171 17.52 2.90 -13.16
C ILE A 171 17.46 2.80 -14.69
N ARG A 172 17.34 3.94 -15.39
CA ARG A 172 17.34 3.98 -16.86
C ARG A 172 18.63 3.44 -17.45
N ALA A 173 19.78 3.81 -16.90
CA ALA A 173 21.08 3.30 -17.35
C ALA A 173 21.18 1.77 -17.17
N ARG A 174 20.74 1.24 -16.02
CA ARG A 174 20.68 -0.21 -15.77
C ARG A 174 19.74 -0.93 -16.72
N LEU A 175 18.61 -0.33 -17.04
CA LEU A 175 17.63 -0.89 -17.97
C LEU A 175 18.23 -1.03 -19.38
N PHE A 176 18.87 0.01 -19.90
CA PHE A 176 19.54 -0.03 -21.21
C PHE A 176 20.72 -1.00 -21.25
N TYR A 177 21.47 -1.14 -20.15
CA TYR A 177 22.51 -2.16 -20.06
C TYR A 177 21.91 -3.57 -20.20
N LYS A 178 20.81 -3.84 -19.49
CA LYS A 178 20.14 -5.14 -19.53
C LYS A 178 19.55 -5.46 -20.92
N ASP A 179 18.99 -4.46 -21.59
CA ASP A 179 18.40 -4.63 -22.94
C ASP A 179 19.45 -5.10 -23.97
N LYS A 180 20.68 -4.56 -23.90
CA LYS A 180 21.79 -4.96 -24.78
C LYS A 180 22.36 -6.36 -24.50
N THR A 181 21.99 -6.98 -23.39
CA THR A 181 22.49 -8.31 -22.98
C THR A 181 21.50 -9.46 -23.23
N LYS A 182 20.36 -9.17 -23.89
CA LYS A 182 19.45 -10.18 -24.46
C LYS A 182 20.01 -10.75 -25.76
#